data_AF-A0A376FNB8-F1
#
_entry.id   AF-A0A376FNB8-F1
#
_cell.length_a   1.000
_cell.length_b   1.000
_cell.length_c   1.000
_cell.angle_alpha   90.00
_cell.angle_beta   90.00
_cell.angle_gamma   90.00
#
_symmetry.space_group_name_H-M   'P 1'
#
loop_
_entity.id
_entity.type
_entity.pdbx_description
1 polymer ?
#
loop_
_entity_poly.entity_id
_entity_poly.type
_entity_poly.pdbx_seq_one_letter_code
_entity_poly.pdbx_strand_id
1 'polypeptide(L)'
;MSPQDLEACVLAGLLNGGATPDAFDVIASTPEESFSIGFHRRAFSEIKKQALANGMIDMLFISEALGGSSLADLSDISRIPATVPNLKGYAGKMVKAWRSRALAKLLQEGADGIRQAANQEQRDQVVENAVAQLLDMTADTGDIQPVHINELLPVYMDTLQKRMDGDESTRNLLTGISDLDSATGGINPQDLIVVAGRPGMGKTGVRAHRGGRGNGQRRRRADF
;
A
#
# COMPACT_ATOMS: atom_id res chain seq x y z
N MET A 1 -7.71 16.07 -18.22
CA MET A 1 -7.54 14.72 -18.79
C MET A 1 -8.54 13.82 -18.10
N SER A 2 -9.47 13.24 -18.87
CA SER A 2 -10.47 12.34 -18.32
C SER A 2 -9.81 11.04 -17.84
N PRO A 3 -10.44 10.26 -16.94
CA PRO A 3 -9.95 8.93 -16.56
C PRO A 3 -9.80 8.00 -17.78
N GLN A 4 -10.67 8.15 -18.78
CA GLN A 4 -10.65 7.35 -20.01
C GLN A 4 -9.44 7.70 -20.88
N ASP A 5 -9.06 8.98 -20.94
CA ASP A 5 -7.85 9.42 -21.65
C ASP A 5 -6.60 8.83 -20.98
N LEU A 6 -6.58 8.75 -19.63
CA LEU A 6 -5.48 8.16 -18.87
C LEU A 6 -5.36 6.66 -19.16
N GLU A 7 -6.48 5.93 -19.18
CA GLU A 7 -6.51 4.51 -19.56
C GLU A 7 -5.90 4.28 -20.94
N ALA A 8 -6.30 5.10 -21.91
CA ALA A 8 -5.81 5.00 -23.29
C ALA A 8 -4.32 5.36 -23.37
N CYS A 9 -3.85 6.36 -22.62
CA CYS A 9 -2.41 6.67 -22.53
C CYS A 9 -1.57 5.55 -21.89
N VAL A 10 -2.10 4.85 -20.88
CA VAL A 10 -1.40 3.71 -20.26
C VAL A 10 -1.27 2.57 -21.28
N LEU A 11 -2.35 2.23 -21.98
CA LEU A 11 -2.33 1.21 -23.03
C LEU A 11 -1.40 1.59 -24.19
N ALA A 12 -1.48 2.83 -24.66
CA ALA A 12 -0.59 3.35 -25.70
C ALA A 12 0.89 3.27 -25.27
N GLY A 13 1.18 3.63 -24.01
CA GLY A 13 2.53 3.55 -23.46
C GLY A 13 3.06 2.12 -23.34
N LEU A 14 2.19 1.15 -23.00
CA LEU A 14 2.56 -0.27 -22.96
C LEU A 14 2.79 -0.85 -24.37
N LEU A 15 1.91 -0.52 -25.32
CA LEU A 15 2.02 -0.99 -26.72
C LEU A 15 3.23 -0.38 -27.43
N ASN A 16 3.49 0.91 -27.23
CA ASN A 16 4.60 1.61 -27.89
C ASN A 16 5.95 1.39 -27.18
N GLY A 17 5.90 1.20 -25.86
CA GLY A 17 7.11 1.03 -25.03
C GLY A 17 7.63 -0.42 -24.98
N GLY A 18 6.77 -1.41 -25.23
CA GLY A 18 7.13 -2.81 -25.12
C GLY A 18 7.39 -3.27 -23.68
N ALA A 19 8.00 -4.45 -23.53
CA ALA A 19 8.28 -5.10 -22.25
C ALA A 19 9.50 -4.49 -21.53
N THR A 20 9.39 -3.23 -21.13
CA THR A 20 10.40 -2.52 -20.32
C THR A 20 10.23 -2.81 -18.83
N PRO A 21 11.27 -2.60 -17.99
CA PRO A 21 11.12 -2.70 -16.53
C PRO A 21 9.98 -1.84 -15.98
N ASP A 22 9.82 -0.62 -16.52
CA ASP A 22 8.74 0.27 -16.12
C ASP A 22 7.35 -0.28 -16.51
N ALA A 23 7.25 -0.97 -17.65
CA ALA A 23 6.01 -1.65 -18.05
C ALA A 23 5.66 -2.79 -17.10
N PHE A 24 6.65 -3.59 -16.65
CA PHE A 24 6.42 -4.65 -15.67
C PHE A 24 5.98 -4.09 -14.32
N ASP A 25 6.59 -3.00 -13.84
CA ASP A 25 6.17 -2.32 -12.62
C ASP A 25 4.71 -1.84 -12.71
N VAL A 26 4.33 -1.27 -13.87
CA VAL A 26 2.96 -0.82 -14.12
C VAL A 26 1.98 -1.99 -14.19
N ILE A 27 2.35 -3.09 -14.84
CA ILE A 27 1.53 -4.31 -14.91
C ILE A 27 1.31 -4.92 -13.52
N ALA A 28 2.33 -4.88 -12.65
CA ALA A 28 2.24 -5.39 -11.28
C ALA A 28 1.39 -4.49 -10.37
N SER A 29 1.52 -3.17 -10.50
CA SER A 29 0.85 -2.19 -9.63
C SER A 29 -0.58 -1.83 -10.07
N THR A 30 -0.98 -2.16 -11.30
CA THR A 30 -2.26 -1.74 -11.88
C THR A 30 -3.27 -2.90 -11.91
N PRO A 31 -4.37 -2.83 -11.13
CA PRO A 31 -5.47 -3.79 -11.22
C PRO A 31 -6.22 -3.67 -12.56
N GLU A 32 -6.72 -4.78 -13.10
CA GLU A 32 -7.46 -4.80 -14.37
C GLU A 32 -8.81 -4.07 -14.24
N GLU A 33 -9.37 -4.09 -13.04
CA GLU A 33 -10.60 -3.39 -12.66
C GLU A 33 -10.44 -1.86 -12.69
N SER A 34 -9.20 -1.36 -12.72
CA SER A 34 -8.92 0.08 -12.82
C SER A 34 -9.39 0.70 -14.14
N PHE A 35 -9.47 -0.12 -15.19
CA PHE A 35 -9.98 0.26 -16.49
C PHE A 35 -11.52 0.31 -16.47
N SER A 36 -12.06 1.49 -16.75
CA SER A 36 -13.50 1.75 -16.83
C SER A 36 -14.08 1.17 -18.13
N ILE A 37 -13.30 1.23 -19.22
CA ILE A 37 -13.72 0.75 -20.54
C ILE A 37 -13.48 -0.76 -20.66
N GLY A 38 -14.54 -1.52 -20.99
CA GLY A 38 -14.45 -2.98 -21.11
C GLY A 38 -13.47 -3.46 -22.19
N PHE A 39 -13.32 -2.71 -23.29
CA PHE A 39 -12.30 -2.97 -24.30
C PHE A 39 -10.89 -2.81 -23.73
N HIS A 40 -10.60 -1.67 -23.07
CA HIS A 40 -9.30 -1.41 -22.45
C HIS A 40 -8.93 -2.46 -21.41
N ARG A 41 -9.90 -2.88 -20.58
CA ARG A 41 -9.70 -3.95 -19.60
C ARG A 41 -9.26 -5.26 -20.25
N ARG A 42 -9.95 -5.67 -21.32
CA ARG A 42 -9.60 -6.90 -22.06
C ARG A 42 -8.22 -6.79 -22.70
N ALA A 43 -7.92 -5.65 -23.32
CA ALA A 43 -6.60 -5.40 -23.90
C ALA A 43 -5.49 -5.45 -22.86
N PHE A 44 -5.68 -4.81 -21.70
CA PHE A 44 -4.71 -4.85 -20.61
C PHE A 44 -4.52 -6.25 -20.01
N SER A 45 -5.61 -7.00 -19.84
CA SER A 45 -5.55 -8.40 -19.37
C SER A 45 -4.70 -9.27 -20.31
N GLU A 46 -4.84 -9.05 -21.62
CA GLU A 46 -4.05 -9.78 -22.62
C GLU A 46 -2.59 -9.31 -22.67
N ILE A 47 -2.34 -8.01 -22.59
CA ILE A 47 -0.99 -7.44 -22.44
C ILE A 47 -0.28 -8.07 -21.24
N LYS A 48 -0.97 -8.15 -20.08
CA LYS A 48 -0.43 -8.73 -18.86
C LYS A 48 -0.08 -10.20 -19.03
N LYS A 49 -0.95 -11.00 -19.66
CA LYS A 49 -0.65 -12.42 -19.94
C LYS A 49 0.57 -12.58 -20.84
N GLN A 50 0.64 -11.83 -21.94
CA GLN A 50 1.73 -11.95 -22.91
C GLN A 50 3.06 -11.43 -22.36
N ALA A 51 3.03 -10.32 -21.61
CA ALA A 51 4.19 -9.78 -20.93
C ALA A 51 4.77 -10.79 -19.92
N LEU A 52 3.92 -11.47 -19.14
CA LEU A 52 4.36 -12.45 -18.13
C LEU A 52 4.79 -13.79 -18.74
N ALA A 53 4.14 -14.24 -19.83
CA ALA A 53 4.44 -15.53 -20.44
C ALA A 53 5.68 -15.48 -21.36
N ASN A 54 5.75 -14.47 -22.22
CA ASN A 54 6.71 -14.41 -23.33
C ASN A 54 7.67 -13.22 -23.25
N GLY A 55 7.48 -12.31 -22.27
CA GLY A 55 8.29 -11.10 -22.15
C GLY A 55 8.15 -10.16 -23.35
N MET A 56 7.06 -10.28 -24.12
CA MET A 56 6.81 -9.47 -25.31
C MET A 56 5.42 -8.85 -25.25
N ILE A 57 5.34 -7.58 -25.62
CA ILE A 57 4.09 -6.82 -25.78
C ILE A 57 4.05 -6.38 -27.24
N ASP A 58 3.15 -6.99 -28.01
CA ASP A 58 3.02 -6.73 -29.44
C ASP A 58 1.54 -6.65 -29.83
N MET A 59 1.20 -5.59 -30.55
CA MET A 59 -0.18 -5.26 -30.89
C MET A 59 -0.86 -6.31 -31.77
N LEU A 60 -0.14 -6.98 -32.66
CA LEU A 60 -0.70 -8.01 -33.55
C LEU A 60 -1.12 -9.23 -32.74
N PHE A 61 -0.24 -9.71 -31.86
CA PHE A 61 -0.53 -10.86 -30.99
C PHE A 61 -1.67 -10.55 -30.01
N ILE A 62 -1.73 -9.33 -29.47
CA ILE A 62 -2.84 -8.90 -28.60
C ILE A 62 -4.15 -8.86 -29.39
N SER A 63 -4.13 -8.32 -30.62
CA SER A 63 -5.31 -8.28 -31.48
C SER A 63 -5.82 -9.68 -31.83
N GLU A 64 -4.91 -10.61 -32.15
CA GLU A 64 -5.25 -12.00 -32.46
C GLU A 64 -5.96 -12.66 -31.27
N ALA A 65 -5.41 -12.50 -30.06
CA ALA A 65 -6.01 -13.03 -28.84
C ALA A 65 -7.37 -12.39 -28.49
N LEU A 66 -7.62 -11.15 -28.92
CA LEU A 66 -8.92 -10.46 -28.77
C LEU A 66 -9.95 -10.82 -29.85
N GLY A 67 -9.60 -11.68 -30.81
CA GLY A 67 -10.50 -12.14 -31.89
C GLY A 67 -10.28 -11.45 -33.25
N GLY A 68 -9.13 -10.81 -33.46
CA GLY A 68 -8.66 -10.32 -34.76
C GLY A 68 -9.30 -9.03 -35.27
N SER A 69 -10.48 -8.65 -34.78
CA SER A 69 -11.21 -7.42 -35.17
C SER A 69 -10.77 -6.16 -34.40
N SER A 70 -9.94 -6.32 -33.37
CA SER A 70 -9.54 -5.24 -32.46
C SER A 70 -8.31 -4.44 -32.90
N LEU A 71 -7.70 -4.79 -34.04
CA LEU A 71 -6.46 -4.15 -34.50
C LEU A 71 -6.64 -2.66 -34.80
N ALA A 72 -7.77 -2.27 -35.38
CA ALA A 72 -8.06 -0.86 -35.67
C ALA A 72 -8.14 -0.03 -34.37
N ASP A 73 -8.86 -0.55 -33.37
CA ASP A 73 -9.02 0.10 -32.07
C ASP A 73 -7.68 0.22 -31.32
N LEU A 74 -6.86 -0.85 -31.33
CA LEU A 74 -5.52 -0.81 -30.71
C LEU A 74 -4.57 0.14 -31.45
N SER A 75 -4.67 0.20 -32.78
CA SER A 75 -3.92 1.16 -33.60
C SER A 75 -4.31 2.59 -33.23
N ASP A 76 -5.59 2.90 -33.07
CA ASP A 76 -6.03 4.23 -32.67
C ASP A 76 -5.58 4.59 -31.25
N ILE A 77 -5.56 3.62 -30.32
CA ILE A 77 -4.97 3.80 -28.99
C ILE A 77 -3.47 4.08 -29.10
N SER A 78 -2.72 3.33 -29.91
CA SER A 78 -1.26 3.50 -30.06
C SER A 78 -0.86 4.89 -30.58
N ARG A 79 -1.75 5.56 -31.32
CA ARG A 79 -1.55 6.92 -31.86
C ARG A 79 -1.71 8.02 -30.81
N ILE A 80 -2.25 7.71 -29.64
CA ILE A 80 -2.38 8.67 -28.56
C ILE A 80 -0.98 9.05 -28.10
N PRO A 81 -0.67 10.36 -27.96
CA PRO A 81 0.65 10.83 -27.59
C PRO A 81 0.94 10.55 -26.11
N ALA A 82 1.23 9.28 -25.80
CA ALA A 82 1.70 8.84 -24.50
C ALA A 82 3.23 8.81 -24.53
N THR A 83 3.85 9.63 -23.68
CA THR A 83 5.30 9.59 -23.49
C THR A 83 5.65 8.34 -22.68
N VAL A 84 6.32 7.36 -23.29
CA VAL A 84 6.71 6.08 -22.64
C VAL A 84 7.42 6.31 -21.29
N PRO A 85 8.37 7.26 -21.14
CA PRO A 85 8.97 7.58 -19.84
C PRO A 85 7.99 7.97 -18.73
N ASN A 86 6.83 8.54 -19.06
CA ASN A 86 5.82 8.99 -18.09
C ASN A 86 4.77 7.90 -17.77
N LEU A 87 4.93 6.67 -18.29
CA LEU A 87 3.98 5.57 -18.16
C LEU A 87 3.58 5.31 -16.69
N LYS A 88 4.57 5.26 -15.78
CA LYS A 88 4.34 5.12 -14.32
C LYS A 88 3.45 6.23 -13.76
N GLY A 89 3.67 7.48 -14.20
CA GLY A 89 2.89 8.63 -13.76
C GLY A 89 1.44 8.59 -14.25
N TYR A 90 1.20 8.14 -15.50
CA TYR A 90 -0.16 7.95 -16.01
C TYR A 90 -0.88 6.82 -15.29
N ALA A 91 -0.22 5.67 -15.10
CA ALA A 91 -0.77 4.53 -14.38
C ALA A 91 -1.10 4.89 -12.93
N GLY A 92 -0.20 5.56 -12.21
CA GLY A 92 -0.44 6.00 -10.83
C GLY A 92 -1.63 6.95 -10.71
N LYS A 93 -1.77 7.92 -11.62
CA LYS A 93 -2.94 8.83 -11.66
C LYS A 93 -4.24 8.08 -11.94
N MET A 94 -4.22 7.13 -12.88
CA MET A 94 -5.36 6.29 -13.23
C MET A 94 -5.79 5.42 -12.04
N VAL A 95 -4.86 4.71 -11.41
CA VAL A 95 -5.11 3.86 -10.24
C VAL A 95 -5.64 4.69 -9.08
N LYS A 96 -5.08 5.86 -8.81
CA LYS A 96 -5.58 6.78 -7.78
C LYS A 96 -7.03 7.21 -8.04
N ALA A 97 -7.37 7.55 -9.28
CA ALA A 97 -8.72 7.92 -9.67
C ALA A 97 -9.70 6.73 -9.56
N TRP A 98 -9.27 5.53 -9.94
CA TRP A 98 -10.07 4.31 -9.73
C TRP A 98 -10.27 3.99 -8.25
N ARG A 99 -9.21 4.01 -7.44
CA ARG A 99 -9.28 3.74 -5.99
C ARG A 99 -10.28 4.66 -5.31
N SER A 100 -10.26 5.95 -5.61
CA SER A 100 -11.23 6.90 -5.05
C SER A 100 -12.68 6.53 -5.40
N ARG A 101 -12.95 6.07 -6.63
CA ARG A 101 -14.28 5.63 -7.05
C ARG A 101 -14.67 4.30 -6.37
N ALA A 102 -13.74 3.38 -6.27
CA ALA A 102 -13.95 2.07 -5.68
C ALA A 102 -14.20 2.17 -4.16
N LEU A 103 -13.46 3.02 -3.45
CA LEU A 103 -13.69 3.33 -2.04
C LEU A 103 -15.06 3.97 -1.81
N ALA A 104 -15.46 4.92 -2.65
CA ALA A 104 -16.78 5.53 -2.55
C ALA A 104 -17.90 4.51 -2.73
N LYS A 105 -17.75 3.58 -3.69
CA LYS A 105 -18.69 2.49 -3.92
C LYS A 105 -18.74 1.53 -2.73
N LEU A 106 -17.60 1.13 -2.19
CA LEU A 106 -17.49 0.24 -1.03
C LEU A 106 -18.18 0.85 0.20
N LEU A 107 -17.96 2.13 0.47
CA LEU A 107 -18.63 2.83 1.57
C LEU A 107 -20.16 2.87 1.39
N GLN A 108 -20.62 3.08 0.16
CA GLN A 108 -22.05 3.07 -0.16
C GLN A 108 -22.65 1.66 0.04
N GLU A 109 -21.98 0.62 -0.45
CA GLU A 109 -22.38 -0.77 -0.28
C GLU A 109 -22.40 -1.18 1.20
N GLY A 110 -21.41 -0.75 1.98
CA GLY A 110 -21.38 -0.95 3.44
C GLY A 110 -22.56 -0.26 4.13
N ALA A 111 -22.84 0.99 3.79
CA ALA A 111 -23.98 1.73 4.36
C ALA A 111 -25.32 1.08 4.01
N ASP A 112 -25.50 0.64 2.77
CA ASP A 112 -26.72 -0.03 2.33
C ASP A 112 -26.85 -1.43 2.95
N GLY A 113 -25.74 -2.17 3.11
CA GLY A 113 -25.71 -3.44 3.83
C GLY A 113 -26.13 -3.31 5.30
N ILE A 114 -25.69 -2.26 5.99
CA ILE A 114 -26.10 -1.96 7.38
C ILE A 114 -27.60 -1.66 7.45
N ARG A 115 -28.14 -0.91 6.47
CA ARG A 115 -29.57 -0.58 6.40
C ARG A 115 -30.45 -1.79 6.15
N GLN A 116 -29.98 -2.73 5.32
CA GLN A 116 -30.73 -3.93 4.93
C GLN A 116 -30.60 -5.09 5.93
N ALA A 117 -29.65 -5.02 6.86
CA ALA A 117 -29.42 -6.07 7.84
C ALA A 117 -30.65 -6.27 8.77
N ALA A 118 -31.06 -7.52 8.91
CA ALA A 118 -32.26 -7.91 9.64
C ALA A 118 -32.05 -7.96 11.17
N ASN A 119 -30.80 -8.14 11.62
CA ASN A 119 -30.44 -8.23 13.04
C ASN A 119 -29.07 -7.57 13.32
N GLN A 120 -28.72 -7.44 14.60
CA GLN A 120 -27.47 -6.77 15.01
C GLN A 120 -26.21 -7.54 14.60
N GLU A 121 -26.24 -8.88 14.66
CA GLU A 121 -25.11 -9.73 14.27
C GLU A 121 -24.74 -9.56 12.79
N GLN A 122 -25.74 -9.46 11.90
CA GLN A 122 -25.52 -9.17 10.48
C GLN A 122 -24.95 -7.76 10.26
N ARG A 123 -25.36 -6.77 11.06
CA ARG A 123 -24.80 -5.41 10.99
C ARG A 123 -23.33 -5.41 11.36
N ASP A 124 -22.99 -6.07 12.46
CA ASP A 124 -21.61 -6.16 12.94
C ASP A 124 -20.73 -6.84 11.89
N GLN A 125 -21.21 -7.93 11.27
CA GLN A 125 -20.49 -8.60 10.19
C GLN A 125 -20.29 -7.72 8.94
N VAL A 126 -21.29 -6.94 8.53
CA VAL A 126 -21.17 -6.01 7.40
C VAL A 126 -20.14 -4.92 7.70
N VAL A 127 -20.14 -4.39 8.93
CA VAL A 127 -19.17 -3.38 9.36
C VAL A 127 -17.75 -3.96 9.35
N GLU A 128 -17.56 -5.15 9.93
CA GLU A 128 -16.25 -5.82 9.93
C GLU A 128 -15.74 -6.05 8.51
N ASN A 129 -16.60 -6.54 7.61
CA ASN A 129 -16.25 -6.78 6.21
C ASN A 129 -15.90 -5.47 5.47
N ALA A 130 -16.66 -4.41 5.69
CA ALA A 130 -16.38 -3.11 5.08
C ALA A 130 -15.05 -2.54 5.58
N VAL A 131 -14.77 -2.62 6.88
CA VAL A 131 -13.49 -2.17 7.45
C VAL A 131 -12.31 -2.98 6.90
N ALA A 132 -12.45 -4.31 6.81
CA ALA A 132 -11.41 -5.16 6.24
C ALA A 132 -11.10 -4.77 4.79
N GLN A 133 -12.12 -4.59 3.94
CA GLN A 133 -11.92 -4.20 2.54
C GLN A 133 -11.35 -2.78 2.39
N LEU A 134 -11.71 -1.85 3.28
CA LEU A 134 -11.11 -0.51 3.31
C LEU A 134 -9.61 -0.58 3.66
N LEU A 135 -9.25 -1.42 4.62
CA LEU A 135 -7.85 -1.63 4.99
C LEU A 135 -7.07 -2.23 3.83
N ASP A 136 -7.60 -3.26 3.16
CA ASP A 136 -6.94 -3.86 1.99
C ASP A 136 -6.72 -2.86 0.84
N MET A 137 -7.70 -1.98 0.57
CA MET A 137 -7.57 -0.95 -0.47
C MET A 137 -6.59 0.17 -0.11
N THR A 138 -6.33 0.38 1.18
CA THR A 138 -5.42 1.43 1.68
C THR A 138 -4.03 0.91 2.02
N ALA A 139 -3.88 -0.41 2.19
CA ALA A 139 -2.64 -1.08 2.60
C ALA A 139 -1.49 -0.94 1.59
N ASP A 140 -1.75 -0.47 0.37
CA ASP A 140 -0.73 -0.41 -0.67
C ASP A 140 -0.63 0.97 -1.34
N THR A 141 0.10 1.89 -0.69
CA THR A 141 0.63 3.08 -1.38
C THR A 141 1.98 3.46 -0.81
N GLY A 142 2.91 2.50 -0.76
CA GLY A 142 4.31 2.79 -0.56
C GLY A 142 4.90 3.41 -1.82
N ASP A 143 4.46 4.61 -2.20
CA ASP A 143 5.21 5.42 -3.16
C ASP A 143 6.55 5.74 -2.47
N ILE A 144 7.60 5.00 -2.83
CA ILE A 144 8.95 5.31 -2.39
C ILE A 144 9.36 6.56 -3.17
N GLN A 145 8.99 7.72 -2.63
CA GLN A 145 9.32 8.99 -3.22
C GLN A 145 10.78 9.29 -2.87
N PRO A 146 11.70 9.36 -3.85
CA PRO A 146 13.09 9.71 -3.56
C PRO A 146 13.13 11.15 -3.05
N VAL A 147 13.49 11.31 -1.78
CA VAL A 147 13.63 12.61 -1.13
C VAL A 147 15.08 13.08 -1.25
N HIS A 148 15.29 14.33 -1.62
CA HIS A 148 16.64 14.89 -1.68
C HIS A 148 17.25 14.98 -0.28
N ILE A 149 18.53 14.64 -0.12
CA ILE A 149 19.17 14.61 1.21
C ILE A 149 19.07 15.94 1.97
N ASN A 150 19.10 17.07 1.25
CA ASN A 150 18.95 18.40 1.82
C ASN A 150 17.58 18.64 2.49
N GLU A 151 16.54 17.91 2.10
CA GLU A 151 15.20 18.00 2.72
C GLU A 151 15.10 17.12 3.97
N LEU A 152 15.89 16.04 4.04
CA LEU A 152 15.93 15.12 5.18
C LEU A 152 16.80 15.65 6.33
N LEU A 153 17.88 16.38 6.02
CA LEU A 153 18.84 16.86 7.03
C LEU A 153 18.18 17.74 8.11
N PRO A 154 17.31 18.71 7.80
CA PRO A 154 16.64 19.53 8.83
C PRO A 154 15.75 18.69 9.75
N VAL A 155 15.00 17.73 9.20
CA VAL A 155 14.12 16.84 9.96
C VAL A 155 14.93 15.96 10.91
N TYR A 156 16.07 15.46 10.44
CA TYR A 156 16.96 14.64 11.26
C TYR A 156 17.62 15.46 12.38
N MET A 157 18.05 16.69 12.09
CA MET A 157 18.63 17.59 13.10
C MET A 157 17.60 17.99 14.16
N ASP A 158 16.36 18.28 13.77
CA ASP A 158 15.26 18.54 14.72
C ASP A 158 14.98 17.32 15.61
N THR A 159 15.04 16.11 15.04
CA THR A 159 14.90 14.86 15.79
C THR A 159 16.05 14.65 16.79
N LEU A 160 17.29 14.94 16.39
CA LEU A 160 18.46 14.88 17.28
C LEU A 160 18.35 15.89 18.42
N GLN A 161 17.91 17.11 18.12
CA GLN A 161 17.76 18.17 19.11
C GLN A 161 16.69 17.82 20.15
N LYS A 162 15.53 17.31 19.72
CA LYS A 162 14.49 16.80 20.63
C LYS A 162 14.98 15.66 21.54
N ARG A 163 15.82 14.76 21.01
CA ARG A 163 16.46 13.69 21.79
C ARG A 163 17.44 14.24 22.83
N MET A 164 18.22 15.27 22.47
CA MET A 164 19.16 15.93 23.39
C MET A 164 18.45 16.72 24.49
N ASP A 165 17.34 17.38 24.15
CA ASP A 165 16.53 18.18 25.08
C ASP A 165 15.66 17.32 26.01
N GLY A 166 15.66 16.00 25.81
CA GLY A 166 15.02 15.03 26.71
C GLY A 166 13.51 14.91 26.54
N ASP A 167 12.97 15.26 25.37
CA ASP A 167 11.54 15.14 25.10
C ASP A 167 11.08 13.67 25.17
N GLU A 168 10.07 13.38 26.02
CA GLU A 168 9.54 12.03 26.24
C GLU A 168 8.97 11.42 24.95
N SER A 169 8.57 12.26 23.99
CA SER A 169 8.04 11.83 22.67
C SER A 169 9.08 11.12 21.79
N THR A 170 10.38 11.37 22.03
CA THR A 170 11.50 10.88 21.20
C THR A 170 12.33 9.80 21.90
N ARG A 171 11.94 9.42 23.12
CA ARG A 171 12.61 8.35 23.87
C ARG A 171 12.32 6.98 23.28
N ASN A 172 13.39 6.21 23.10
CA ASN A 172 13.29 4.80 22.78
C ASN A 172 12.59 4.07 23.93
N LEU A 173 11.75 3.09 23.60
CA LEU A 173 11.05 2.30 24.60
C LEU A 173 12.05 1.37 25.29
N LEU A 174 12.33 1.65 26.57
CA LEU A 174 13.18 0.79 27.38
C LEU A 174 12.46 -0.53 27.70
N THR A 175 13.20 -1.63 27.70
CA THR A 175 12.72 -2.97 28.04
C THR A 175 12.56 -3.16 29.55
N GLY A 176 13.26 -2.35 30.35
CA GLY A 176 13.29 -2.46 31.81
C GLY A 176 14.29 -3.48 32.32
N ILE A 177 15.10 -4.07 31.42
CA ILE A 177 16.25 -4.91 31.73
C ILE A 177 17.49 -4.05 31.51
N SER A 178 18.13 -3.60 32.58
CA SER A 178 19.21 -2.61 32.56
C SER A 178 20.33 -2.97 31.59
N ASP A 179 20.76 -4.23 31.59
CA ASP A 179 21.85 -4.72 30.74
C ASP A 179 21.45 -4.69 29.26
N LEU A 180 20.21 -5.07 28.94
CA LEU A 180 19.69 -5.07 27.57
C LEU A 180 19.47 -3.64 27.06
N ASP A 181 18.96 -2.76 27.92
CA ASP A 181 18.75 -1.35 27.60
C ASP A 181 20.09 -0.62 27.39
N SER A 182 21.13 -0.99 28.15
CA SER A 182 22.48 -0.45 27.97
C SER A 182 23.13 -0.92 26.65
N ALA A 183 22.86 -2.16 26.24
CA ALA A 183 23.41 -2.73 25.02
C ALA A 183 22.66 -2.27 23.76
N THR A 184 21.35 -2.04 23.86
CA THR A 184 20.49 -1.70 22.70
C THR A 184 20.15 -0.22 22.58
N GLY A 185 20.29 0.55 23.67
CA GLY A 185 19.84 1.95 23.70
C GLY A 185 18.31 2.09 23.70
N GLY A 186 17.58 1.01 24.00
CA GLY A 186 16.12 0.93 23.94
C GLY A 186 15.59 0.51 22.56
N ILE A 187 14.26 0.46 22.45
CA ILE A 187 13.53 -0.02 21.27
C ILE A 187 12.96 1.17 20.50
N ASN A 188 13.25 1.29 19.20
CA ASN A 188 12.56 2.27 18.36
C ASN A 188 11.16 1.74 17.98
N PRO A 189 10.13 2.61 17.84
CA PRO A 189 8.78 2.19 17.50
C PRO A 189 8.63 1.46 16.16
N GLN A 190 9.60 1.62 15.25
CA GLN A 190 9.56 1.04 13.90
C GLN A 190 10.33 -0.28 13.79
N ASP A 191 11.02 -0.70 14.85
CA ASP A 191 11.85 -1.91 14.82
C ASP A 191 10.99 -3.17 15.05
N LEU A 192 11.19 -4.20 14.22
CA LEU A 192 10.66 -5.54 14.46
C LEU A 192 11.60 -6.32 15.39
N ILE A 193 11.15 -6.61 16.61
CA ILE A 193 11.94 -7.35 17.60
C ILE A 193 11.40 -8.77 17.77
N VAL A 194 12.27 -9.75 17.55
CA VAL A 194 11.96 -11.18 17.69
C VAL A 194 12.62 -11.74 18.94
N VAL A 195 11.82 -12.31 19.85
CA VAL A 195 12.31 -12.99 21.06
C VAL A 195 12.23 -14.51 20.86
N ALA A 196 13.36 -15.13 20.54
CA ALA A 196 13.46 -16.57 20.29
C ALA A 196 14.08 -17.34 21.47
N GLY A 197 13.73 -18.63 21.62
CA GLY A 197 14.41 -19.57 22.53
C GLY A 197 13.73 -20.94 22.50
N ARG A 198 14.08 -21.87 23.39
CA ARG A 198 13.39 -23.18 23.52
C ARG A 198 12.13 -23.14 24.41
N PRO A 199 11.16 -24.07 24.26
CA PRO A 199 10.02 -24.18 25.17
C PRO A 199 10.50 -24.26 26.64
N GLY A 200 9.84 -23.53 27.54
CA GLY A 200 10.23 -23.44 28.96
C GLY A 200 11.29 -22.39 29.31
N MET A 201 11.94 -21.72 28.34
CA MET A 201 13.00 -20.72 28.61
C MET A 201 12.49 -19.31 28.92
N GLY A 202 11.25 -19.15 29.40
CA GLY A 202 10.80 -17.86 29.96
C GLY A 202 10.49 -16.72 28.98
N LYS A 203 10.29 -16.98 27.67
CA LYS A 203 9.92 -15.92 26.68
C LYS A 203 8.67 -15.14 27.08
N THR A 204 7.70 -15.82 27.69
CA THR A 204 6.47 -15.21 28.19
C THR A 204 6.73 -14.27 29.38
N GLY A 205 7.74 -14.57 30.20
CA GLY A 205 8.14 -13.74 31.35
C GLY A 205 8.75 -12.40 30.93
N VAL A 206 9.51 -12.37 29.83
CA VAL A 206 10.06 -11.14 29.24
C VAL A 206 8.94 -10.17 28.84
N ARG A 207 7.78 -10.68 28.38
CA ARG A 207 6.61 -9.85 28.06
C ARG A 207 5.91 -9.30 29.31
N ALA A 208 5.86 -10.09 30.39
CA ALA A 208 5.14 -9.73 31.61
C ALA A 208 5.82 -8.63 32.44
N HIS A 209 7.16 -8.56 32.42
CA HIS A 209 7.91 -7.51 33.15
C HIS A 209 7.57 -6.08 32.68
N ARG A 210 7.06 -5.93 31.45
CA ARG A 210 6.65 -4.64 30.87
C ARG A 210 5.32 -4.11 31.43
N GLY A 211 4.45 -4.97 31.97
CA GLY A 211 3.09 -4.61 32.40
C GLY A 211 2.98 -3.99 33.81
N GLY A 212 4.06 -3.94 34.59
CA GLY A 212 4.00 -3.64 36.02
C GLY A 212 4.36 -2.21 36.46
N ARG A 213 4.74 -1.30 35.55
CA ARG A 213 5.16 0.07 35.93
C ARG A 213 4.51 1.20 35.15
N GLY A 214 3.41 0.93 34.45
CA GLY A 214 2.49 1.97 34.01
C GLY A 214 1.44 2.19 35.10
N ASN A 215 1.55 3.31 35.84
CA ASN A 215 0.55 3.84 36.78
C ASN A 215 0.68 3.34 38.25
N GLY A 216 1.19 4.20 39.15
CA GLY A 216 1.04 3.97 40.59
C GLY A 216 2.16 4.47 41.52
N GLN A 217 2.63 5.71 41.41
CA GLN A 217 3.38 6.35 42.51
C GLN A 217 2.57 7.45 43.18
N ARG A 218 1.50 7.04 43.88
CA ARG A 218 0.94 7.71 45.05
C ARG A 218 0.31 6.67 45.98
N ARG A 219 1.12 5.99 46.78
CA ARG A 219 0.65 5.49 48.07
C ARG A 219 1.64 5.91 49.14
N ARG A 220 1.16 6.84 49.96
CA ARG A 220 1.79 7.34 51.17
C ARG A 220 2.07 6.16 52.10
N ARG A 221 3.21 6.22 52.76
CA ARG A 221 3.54 5.41 53.93
C ARG A 221 2.50 5.65 55.03
N ALA A 222 2.00 4.54 55.56
CA ALA A 222 1.26 4.31 56.80
C ALA A 222 1.38 2.79 56.99
N ASP A 223 1.75 2.17 58.11
CA ASP A 223 2.02 2.60 59.47
C ASP A 223 2.91 1.52 60.13
N PHE A 224 3.52 1.89 61.26
CA PHE A 224 4.18 1.09 62.33
C PHE A 224 5.31 0.11 61.97
#